data_AF-A0A6N8FA78-F1
#
_entry.id   AF-A0A6N8FA78-F1
#
_cell.length_a   1.000
_cell.length_b   1.000
_cell.length_c   1.000
_cell.angle_alpha   90.00
_cell.angle_beta   90.00
_cell.angle_gamma   90.00
#
_symmetry.space_group_name_H-M   'P 1'
#
loop_
_entity.id
_entity.type
_entity.pdbx_description
1 polymer ?
#
loop_
_entity_poly.entity_id
_entity_poly.type
_entity_poly.pdbx_seq_one_letter_code
_entity_poly.pdbx_strand_id
1 'polypeptide(L)' 'MCVIKFQDAGKSCSDSTECEGACLSVRSDARIGDAVEGACAISSDPCGRFLPLRDGKVSAEMWAD' A
#
# COMPACT_ATOMS: atom_id res chain seq x y z
N MET A 1 -14.01 14.80 -4.26
CA MET A 1 -12.73 14.23 -3.80
C MET A 1 -11.68 14.55 -4.86
N CYS A 2 -10.54 15.13 -4.50
CA CYS A 2 -9.43 15.33 -5.43
C CYS A 2 -8.43 14.20 -5.23
N VAL A 3 -8.25 13.36 -6.25
CA VAL A 3 -7.23 12.30 -6.26
C VAL A 3 -5.93 12.92 -6.75
N ILE A 4 -4.88 12.87 -5.92
CA ILE A 4 -3.53 13.30 -6.30
C ILE A 4 -2.65 12.09 -6.54
N LYS A 5 -1.73 12.20 -7.51
CA LYS A 5 -0.69 11.19 -7.72
C LYS A 5 0.48 11.48 -6.79
N PHE A 6 1.01 10.44 -6.17
CA PHE A 6 2.23 10.56 -5.37
C PHE A 6 3.46 10.50 -6.28
N GLN A 7 4.53 11.23 -5.93
CA GLN A 7 5.74 11.27 -6.76
C GLN A 7 6.59 10.01 -6.56
N ASP A 8 6.43 9.35 -5.43
CA ASP A 8 7.10 8.11 -5.06
C ASP A 8 6.32 6.84 -5.45
N ALA A 9 5.26 6.98 -6.26
CA ALA A 9 4.45 5.86 -6.74
C ALA A 9 5.32 4.72 -7.30
N GLY A 10 5.12 3.49 -6.79
CA GLY A 10 5.86 2.30 -7.21
C GLY A 10 7.23 2.12 -6.56
N LYS A 11 7.70 3.07 -5.75
CA LYS A 11 8.94 2.92 -4.96
C LYS A 11 8.78 1.77 -3.97
N SER A 12 9.82 0.94 -3.84
CA SER A 12 9.89 -0.14 -2.86
C SER A 12 9.74 0.40 -1.43
N CYS A 13 8.92 -0.25 -0.61
CA CYS A 13 8.69 0.12 0.78
C CYS A 13 8.38 -1.11 1.64
N SER A 14 8.63 -1.00 2.94
CA SER A 14 8.27 -1.99 3.96
C SER A 14 7.29 -1.42 4.98
N ASP A 15 7.26 -0.10 5.14
CA ASP A 15 6.31 0.61 5.98
C ASP A 15 5.74 1.85 5.28
N SER A 16 4.53 2.27 5.64
CA SER A 16 3.89 3.46 5.07
C SER A 16 4.62 4.75 5.42
N THR A 17 5.43 4.78 6.49
CA THR A 17 6.27 5.96 6.79
C THR A 17 7.34 6.25 5.74
N GLU A 18 7.61 5.32 4.82
CA GLU A 18 8.59 5.46 3.74
C GLU A 18 7.99 6.08 2.46
N CYS A 19 6.67 6.30 2.46
CA CYS A 19 5.90 6.79 1.32
C CYS A 19 5.19 8.12 1.63
N GLU A 20 4.90 8.92 0.61
CA GLU A 20 4.01 10.09 0.71
C GLU A 20 2.56 9.67 1.02
N GLY A 21 2.20 8.44 0.65
CA GLY A 21 0.90 7.81 0.91
C GLY A 21 1.01 6.54 1.74
N ALA A 22 0.41 5.45 1.24
CA ALA A 22 0.46 4.15 1.88
C ALA A 22 1.49 3.23 1.20
N CYS A 23 2.13 2.36 1.97
CA CYS A 23 2.91 1.25 1.44
C CYS A 23 1.99 0.03 1.26
N LEU A 24 1.79 -0.44 0.04
CA LEU A 24 0.85 -1.51 -0.30
C LEU A 24 1.58 -2.73 -0.84
N SER A 25 1.09 -3.93 -0.56
CA SER A 25 1.70 -5.15 -1.09
C SER A 25 1.61 -5.17 -2.62
N VAL A 26 2.71 -5.56 -3.28
CA VAL A 26 2.70 -5.79 -4.74
C VAL A 26 1.97 -7.08 -5.14
N ARG A 27 1.62 -7.92 -4.16
CA ARG A 27 0.94 -9.20 -4.33
C ARG A 27 -0.52 -9.13 -3.91
N SER A 28 -1.44 -9.27 -4.86
CA SER A 28 -2.89 -9.26 -4.59
C SER A 28 -3.38 -10.49 -3.80
N ASP A 29 -2.59 -11.56 -3.73
CA ASP A 29 -2.90 -12.80 -3.02
C ASP A 29 -2.29 -12.88 -1.61
N ALA A 30 -1.54 -11.85 -1.20
CA ALA A 30 -0.93 -11.79 0.12
C ALA A 30 -1.99 -11.73 1.22
N ARG A 31 -1.73 -12.43 2.32
CA ARG A 31 -2.60 -12.48 3.50
C ARG A 31 -1.96 -11.73 4.65
N ILE A 32 -2.79 -11.35 5.61
CA ILE A 32 -2.32 -10.70 6.85
C ILE A 32 -1.23 -11.55 7.50
N GLY A 33 -0.08 -10.92 7.78
CA GLY A 33 1.11 -11.54 8.35
C GLY A 33 2.13 -12.07 7.34
N ASP A 34 1.77 -12.19 6.05
CA ASP A 34 2.74 -12.59 5.01
C ASP A 34 3.81 -11.52 4.85
N ALA A 35 5.06 -11.97 4.84
CA ALA A 35 6.20 -11.13 4.48
C ALA A 35 6.27 -11.02 2.95
N VAL A 36 6.05 -9.81 2.44
CA VAL A 36 6.01 -9.54 1.00
C VAL A 36 6.61 -8.16 0.73
N GLU A 37 7.10 -7.97 -0.49
CA GLU A 37 7.56 -6.67 -0.92
C GLU A 37 6.40 -5.67 -1.08
N GLY A 38 6.66 -4.43 -0.70
CA GLY A 38 5.73 -3.32 -0.86
C GLY A 38 6.12 -2.36 -1.95
N ALA A 39 5.11 -1.64 -2.44
CA ALA A 39 5.27 -0.47 -3.26
C ALA A 39 4.41 0.68 -2.74
N CYS A 40 4.94 1.90 -2.81
CA CYS A 40 4.18 3.10 -2.47
C CYS A 40 2.98 3.25 -3.41
N ALA A 41 1.84 3.62 -2.83
CA ALA A 41 0.58 3.82 -3.54
C ALA A 41 0.74 4.79 -4.72
N ILE A 42 -0.06 4.59 -5.77
CA ILE A 42 0.01 5.43 -6.98
C ILE A 42 -0.61 6.82 -6.72
N SER A 43 -1.66 6.84 -5.90
CA SER A 43 -2.46 8.04 -5.68
C SER A 43 -3.20 7.97 -4.35
N SER A 44 -3.72 9.12 -3.91
CA SER A 44 -4.62 9.25 -2.76
C SER A 44 -6.04 8.74 -3.05
N ASP A 45 -6.18 7.83 -4.02
CA ASP A 45 -7.46 7.25 -4.39
C ASP A 45 -7.88 6.28 -3.29
N PRO A 46 -9.04 6.49 -2.64
CA PRO A 46 -9.47 5.65 -1.54
C PRO A 46 -10.19 4.38 -2.02
N CYS A 47 -10.43 4.19 -3.32
CA CYS A 47 -11.28 3.12 -3.82
C CYS A 47 -10.48 1.85 -4.13
N GLY A 48 -11.11 0.70 -3.92
CA GLY A 48 -10.54 -0.62 -4.18
C GLY A 48 -10.04 -1.32 -2.93
N ARG A 49 -9.19 -2.35 -3.16
CA ARG A 49 -8.61 -3.18 -2.10
C ARG A 49 -7.20 -2.72 -1.78
N PHE A 50 -6.93 -2.52 -0.50
CA PHE A 50 -5.64 -2.11 0.03
C PHE A 50 -5.09 -3.17 0.99
N LEU A 51 -3.83 -3.53 0.77
CA LEU A 51 -3.07 -4.45 1.62
C LEU A 51 -1.87 -3.70 2.20
N PRO A 52 -2.07 -2.82 3.19
CA PRO A 52 -0.99 -2.02 3.75
C PRO A 52 0.05 -2.87 4.46
N LEU A 53 1.31 -2.53 4.24
CA LEU A 53 2.44 -3.16 4.89
C LEU A 53 2.87 -2.41 6.14
N ARG A 54 3.33 -3.19 7.10
CA ARG A 54 4.01 -2.74 8.31
C ARG A 54 5.16 -3.70 8.58
N ASP A 55 6.37 -3.17 8.73
CA ASP A 55 7.60 -3.97 8.90
C ASP A 55 7.76 -5.07 7.82
N GLY A 56 7.38 -4.76 6.57
CA GLY A 56 7.47 -5.69 5.43
C GLY A 56 6.44 -6.82 5.44
N LYS A 57 5.40 -6.72 6.28
CA LYS A 57 4.31 -7.70 6.38
C LYS A 57 2.95 -7.07 6.18
N VAL A 58 2.03 -7.80 5.55
CA VAL A 58 0.65 -7.32 5.38
C VAL A 58 0.03 -7.15 6.77
N SER A 59 -0.35 -5.92 7.10
CA SER A 59 -0.86 -5.57 8.43
C SER A 59 -2.38 -5.69 8.52
N ALA A 60 -3.07 -5.45 7.41
CA ALA A 60 -4.51 -5.47 7.32
C ALA A 60 -4.95 -5.69 5.87
N GLU A 61 -6.24 -5.98 5.70
CA GLU A 61 -6.93 -5.94 4.43
C GLU A 61 -8.09 -4.96 4.54
N MET A 62 -8.14 -4.00 3.61
CA MET A 62 -9.14 -2.93 3.60
C MET A 62 -9.81 -2.88 2.24
N TRP A 63 -11.11 -2.65 2.23
CA TRP A 63 -11.92 -2.42 1.04
C TRP A 63 -12.69 -1.12 1.22
N ALA A 64 -12.70 -0.30 0.18
CA ALA A 64 -13.49 0.92 0.14
C ALA A 64 -14.09 1.10 -1.26
N ASP A 65 -15.38 1.46 -1.29
CA ASP A 65 -16.19 1.72 -2.48
C ASP A 65 -16.51 3.23 -2.58
#